data_AF-A0A5R9L3C6-F1
#
_entry.id   AF-A0A5R9L3C6-F1
#
_cell.length_a   1.000
_cell.length_b   1.000
_cell.length_c   1.000
_cell.angle_alpha   90.00
_cell.angle_beta   90.00
_cell.angle_gamma   90.00
#
_symmetry.space_group_name_H-M   'P 1'
#
loop_
_entity.id
_entity.type
_entity.pdbx_description
1 polymer ?
#
loop_
_entity_poly.entity_id
_entity_poly.type
_entity_poly.pdbx_seq_one_letter_code
_entity_poly.pdbx_strand_id
1 'polypeptide(L)'
;MGRDTNWKYRKDRLFEVYLLYSTLRFFLYNALDTETTVLHIRTKMTKVKSRALLLADIVQIKGNLNSLKTELDKYPWDSEIALITVSKGDFTYLINRAIAGDITFETVEEWANILECRDDVAYENQMMEDIIFELANPYLNGEITKGKLEEILDILQGSKLI
;
A
#
# COMPACT_ATOMS: atom_id res chain seq x y z
N MET A 1 -55.80 -58.93 -8.66
CA MET A 1 -55.25 -57.84 -7.81
C MET A 1 -53.76 -57.69 -8.10
N GLY A 2 -53.40 -56.86 -9.08
CA GLY A 2 -52.00 -56.58 -9.41
C GLY A 2 -51.46 -55.50 -8.47
N ARG A 3 -50.44 -55.83 -7.68
CA ARG A 3 -49.75 -54.85 -6.83
C ARG A 3 -48.80 -54.06 -7.71
N ASP A 4 -49.04 -52.76 -7.82
CA ASP A 4 -48.18 -51.81 -8.53
C ASP A 4 -46.79 -51.77 -7.86
N THR A 5 -45.79 -52.37 -8.51
CA THR A 5 -44.38 -52.44 -8.08
C THR A 5 -43.60 -51.15 -8.38
N ASN A 6 -44.26 -50.11 -8.89
CA ASN A 6 -43.63 -48.88 -9.39
C ASN A 6 -43.25 -47.88 -8.28
N TRP A 7 -43.67 -48.09 -7.02
CA TRP A 7 -43.34 -47.16 -5.93
C TRP A 7 -41.89 -47.28 -5.41
N LYS A 8 -41.30 -48.49 -5.43
CA LYS A 8 -39.89 -48.70 -5.05
C LYS A 8 -38.93 -48.03 -6.04
N TYR A 9 -39.14 -48.27 -7.33
CA TYR A 9 -38.36 -47.63 -8.41
C TYR A 9 -38.47 -46.10 -8.45
N ARG A 10 -39.57 -45.52 -7.97
CA ARG A 10 -39.72 -44.05 -7.88
C ARG A 10 -38.97 -43.44 -6.69
N LYS A 11 -38.80 -44.14 -5.57
CA LYS A 11 -38.02 -43.63 -4.42
C LYS A 11 -36.52 -43.66 -4.68
N ASP A 12 -36.03 -44.69 -5.35
CA ASP A 12 -34.59 -44.86 -5.60
C ASP A 12 -34.08 -43.79 -6.57
N ARG A 13 -34.84 -43.46 -7.63
CA ARG A 13 -34.50 -42.37 -8.56
C ARG A 13 -34.54 -40.98 -7.93
N LEU A 14 -35.44 -40.73 -6.98
CA LEU A 14 -35.48 -39.44 -6.26
C LEU A 14 -34.29 -39.28 -5.31
N PHE A 15 -33.80 -40.39 -4.73
CA PHE A 15 -32.63 -40.39 -3.85
C PHE A 15 -31.33 -40.16 -4.63
N GLU A 16 -31.18 -40.79 -5.79
CA GLU A 16 -30.03 -40.55 -6.69
C GLU A 16 -30.01 -39.12 -7.24
N VAL A 17 -31.16 -38.58 -7.65
CA VAL A 17 -31.25 -37.18 -8.10
C VAL A 17 -30.93 -36.20 -6.97
N TYR A 18 -31.35 -36.49 -5.73
CA TYR A 18 -31.01 -35.66 -4.58
C TYR A 18 -29.52 -35.73 -4.21
N LEU A 19 -28.90 -36.91 -4.30
CA LEU A 19 -27.46 -37.09 -4.09
C LEU A 19 -26.64 -36.37 -5.16
N LEU A 20 -27.05 -36.47 -6.44
CA LEU A 20 -26.42 -35.73 -7.54
C LEU A 20 -26.60 -34.22 -7.37
N TYR A 21 -27.79 -33.76 -6.99
CA TYR A 21 -28.03 -32.34 -6.77
C TYR A 21 -27.27 -31.80 -5.55
N SER A 22 -27.18 -32.55 -4.46
CA SER A 22 -26.46 -32.11 -3.24
C SER A 22 -24.95 -32.11 -3.45
N THR A 23 -24.39 -33.10 -4.14
CA THR A 23 -22.97 -33.12 -4.51
C THR A 23 -22.63 -32.03 -5.52
N LEU A 24 -23.42 -31.86 -6.59
CA LEU A 24 -23.24 -30.77 -7.55
C LEU A 24 -23.37 -29.40 -6.88
N ARG A 25 -24.34 -29.22 -5.96
CA ARG A 25 -24.50 -27.99 -5.18
C ARG A 25 -23.29 -27.72 -4.28
N PHE A 26 -22.73 -28.75 -3.64
CA PHE A 26 -21.51 -28.61 -2.84
C PHE A 26 -20.30 -28.21 -3.70
N PHE A 27 -20.10 -28.86 -4.85
CA PHE A 27 -19.02 -28.50 -5.78
C PHE A 27 -19.20 -27.09 -6.35
N LEU A 28 -20.42 -26.71 -6.73
CA LEU A 28 -20.73 -25.35 -7.19
C LEU A 28 -20.54 -24.30 -6.09
N TYR A 29 -20.90 -24.60 -4.84
CA TYR A 29 -20.69 -23.67 -3.71
C TYR A 29 -19.20 -23.47 -3.43
N ASN A 30 -18.39 -24.54 -3.41
CA ASN A 30 -16.94 -24.44 -3.25
C ASN A 30 -16.26 -23.79 -4.47
N ALA A 31 -16.76 -24.03 -5.69
CA ALA A 31 -16.26 -23.39 -6.91
C ALA A 31 -16.58 -21.88 -6.93
N LEU A 32 -17.80 -21.48 -6.53
CA LEU A 32 -18.19 -20.07 -6.40
C LEU A 32 -17.44 -19.37 -5.25
N ASP A 33 -17.20 -20.08 -4.14
CA ASP A 33 -16.42 -19.58 -3.00
C ASP A 33 -14.95 -19.37 -3.38
N THR A 34 -14.37 -20.29 -4.15
CA THR A 34 -13.01 -20.12 -4.69
C THR A 34 -12.91 -19.01 -5.72
N GLU A 35 -13.86 -18.85 -6.66
CA GLU A 35 -13.86 -17.73 -7.60
C GLU A 35 -14.02 -16.37 -6.90
N THR A 36 -14.91 -16.28 -5.91
CA THR A 36 -15.14 -15.06 -5.13
C THR A 36 -13.91 -14.73 -4.29
N THR A 37 -13.30 -15.73 -3.65
CA THR A 37 -12.05 -15.57 -2.88
C THR A 37 -10.89 -15.15 -3.79
N VAL A 38 -10.73 -15.77 -4.96
CA VAL A 38 -9.69 -15.41 -5.94
C VAL A 38 -9.91 -14.00 -6.48
N LEU A 39 -11.15 -13.60 -6.79
CA LEU A 39 -11.48 -12.25 -7.21
C LEU A 39 -11.18 -11.22 -6.10
N HIS A 40 -11.53 -11.54 -4.85
CA HIS A 40 -11.22 -10.71 -3.69
C HIS A 40 -9.72 -10.55 -3.50
N ILE A 41 -8.95 -11.65 -3.52
CA ILE A 41 -7.49 -11.64 -3.42
C ILE A 41 -6.89 -10.83 -4.58
N ARG A 42 -7.34 -11.06 -5.82
CA ARG A 42 -6.87 -10.33 -7.00
C ARG A 42 -7.15 -8.82 -6.88
N THR A 43 -8.34 -8.46 -6.42
CA THR A 43 -8.72 -7.06 -6.20
C THR A 43 -7.85 -6.42 -5.12
N LYS A 44 -7.64 -7.12 -3.99
CA LYS A 44 -6.76 -6.67 -2.90
C LYS A 44 -5.32 -6.49 -3.39
N MET A 45 -4.77 -7.47 -4.10
CA MET A 45 -3.42 -7.41 -4.69
C MET A 45 -3.27 -6.28 -5.71
N THR A 46 -4.30 -6.02 -6.52
CA THR A 46 -4.30 -4.91 -7.48
C THR A 46 -4.23 -3.57 -6.75
N LYS A 47 -5.03 -3.39 -5.69
CA LYS A 47 -4.97 -2.19 -4.84
C LYS A 47 -3.62 -2.00 -4.15
N VAL A 48 -3.05 -3.07 -3.60
CA VAL A 48 -1.71 -3.02 -2.98
C VAL A 48 -0.65 -2.60 -3.99
N LYS A 49 -0.65 -3.18 -5.20
CA LYS A 49 0.27 -2.79 -6.27
C LYS A 49 0.09 -1.32 -6.67
N SER A 50 -1.15 -0.84 -6.76
CA SER A 50 -1.43 0.57 -7.06
C SER A 50 -0.94 1.51 -5.93
N ARG A 51 -1.14 1.15 -4.66
CA ARG A 51 -0.65 1.91 -3.49
C ARG A 51 0.88 2.00 -3.50
N ALA A 52 1.57 0.87 -3.69
CA ALA A 52 3.04 0.84 -3.73
C ALA A 52 3.63 1.70 -4.86
N LEU A 53 3.03 1.63 -6.06
CA LEU A 53 3.46 2.48 -7.19
C LEU A 53 3.23 3.96 -6.91
N LEU A 54 2.09 4.30 -6.32
CA LEU A 54 1.77 5.68 -5.95
C LEU A 54 2.76 6.23 -4.91
N LEU A 55 3.09 5.45 -3.88
CA LEU A 55 4.11 5.83 -2.90
C LEU A 55 5.49 6.01 -3.56
N ALA A 56 5.86 5.13 -4.50
CA ALA A 56 7.12 5.28 -5.24
C ALA A 56 7.15 6.57 -6.08
N ASP A 57 6.02 6.97 -6.66
CA ASP A 57 5.89 8.25 -7.35
C ASP A 57 5.98 9.44 -6.38
N ILE A 58 5.42 9.34 -5.18
CA ILE A 58 5.53 10.37 -4.13
C ILE A 58 6.98 10.52 -3.65
N VAL A 59 7.66 9.41 -3.33
CA VAL A 59 9.07 9.42 -2.87
C VAL A 59 9.98 10.13 -3.88
N GLN A 60 9.71 9.98 -5.17
CA GLN A 60 10.49 10.60 -6.24
C GLN A 60 9.93 11.95 -6.72
N ILE A 61 8.78 12.39 -6.19
CA ILE A 61 7.97 13.51 -6.69
C ILE A 61 7.80 13.42 -8.23
N LYS A 62 7.30 12.27 -8.71
CA LYS A 62 6.98 12.02 -10.12
C LYS A 62 5.58 12.53 -10.44
N GLY A 63 5.49 13.84 -10.67
CA GLY A 63 4.24 14.52 -11.03
C GLY A 63 3.86 15.59 -10.01
N ASN A 64 2.57 15.96 -10.00
CA ASN A 64 2.06 16.96 -9.09
C ASN A 64 1.76 16.32 -7.71
N LEU A 65 2.47 16.77 -6.67
CA LEU A 65 2.40 16.20 -5.33
C LEU A 65 0.98 16.21 -4.74
N ASN A 66 0.23 17.30 -4.94
CA ASN A 66 -1.17 17.41 -4.48
C ASN A 66 -2.10 16.39 -5.14
N SER A 67 -1.90 16.12 -6.42
CA SER A 67 -2.66 15.10 -7.15
C SER A 67 -2.33 13.69 -6.65
N LEU A 68 -1.03 13.42 -6.41
CA LEU A 68 -0.58 12.15 -5.85
C LEU A 68 -1.11 11.93 -4.44
N LYS A 69 -1.07 12.97 -3.59
CA LYS A 69 -1.65 12.94 -2.23
C LYS A 69 -3.15 12.67 -2.27
N THR A 70 -3.89 13.35 -3.14
CA THR A 70 -5.35 13.14 -3.28
C THR A 70 -5.67 11.69 -3.65
N GLU A 71 -4.85 11.05 -4.48
CA GLU A 71 -4.99 9.63 -4.78
C GLU A 71 -4.60 8.75 -3.58
N LEU A 72 -3.58 9.14 -2.82
CA LEU A 72 -3.08 8.38 -1.67
C LEU A 72 -4.09 8.40 -0.52
N ASP A 73 -4.81 9.50 -0.32
CA ASP A 73 -5.85 9.66 0.71
C ASP A 73 -7.02 8.64 0.55
N LYS A 74 -7.11 7.94 -0.59
CA LYS A 74 -8.05 6.83 -0.81
C LYS A 74 -7.61 5.52 -0.12
N TYR A 75 -6.38 5.45 0.35
CA TYR A 75 -5.81 4.32 1.07
C TYR A 75 -5.66 4.68 2.55
N PRO A 76 -5.87 3.72 3.48
CA PRO A 76 -5.57 3.93 4.88
C PRO A 76 -4.10 4.32 5.07
N TRP A 77 -3.79 5.01 6.16
CA TRP A 77 -2.41 5.34 6.55
C TRP A 77 -1.73 4.14 7.23
N ASP A 78 -2.51 3.38 8.00
CA ASP A 78 -2.06 2.16 8.66
C ASP A 78 -1.88 1.01 7.66
N SER A 79 -0.98 0.09 8.02
CA SER A 79 -0.61 -1.07 7.23
C SER A 79 0.10 -2.11 8.09
N GLU A 80 -0.23 -3.39 7.90
CA GLU A 80 0.49 -4.48 8.58
C GLU A 80 1.92 -4.66 8.06
N ILE A 81 2.21 -4.16 6.86
CA ILE A 81 3.51 -4.27 6.20
C ILE A 81 3.88 -2.96 5.50
N ALA A 82 5.18 -2.66 5.49
CA ALA A 82 5.73 -1.66 4.58
C ALA A 82 5.59 -2.14 3.12
N LEU A 83 5.18 -1.23 2.24
CA LEU A 83 5.04 -1.49 0.80
C LEU A 83 6.23 -0.98 0.00
N ILE A 84 6.93 0.02 0.53
CA ILE A 84 8.15 0.59 -0.02
C ILE A 84 9.15 0.87 1.09
N THR A 85 10.42 0.99 0.73
CA THR A 85 11.48 1.51 1.61
C THR A 85 12.11 2.72 0.94
N VAL A 86 12.07 3.88 1.60
CA VAL A 86 12.80 5.07 1.16
C VAL A 86 14.28 4.83 1.37
N SER A 87 15.06 4.80 0.29
CA SER A 87 16.50 4.63 0.37
C SER A 87 17.20 5.96 0.65
N LYS A 88 18.43 5.89 1.17
CA LYS A 88 19.31 7.06 1.31
C LYS A 88 19.53 7.75 -0.03
N GLY A 89 19.54 7.01 -1.14
CA GLY A 89 19.67 7.55 -2.50
C GLY A 89 18.48 8.41 -2.89
N ASP A 90 17.26 7.95 -2.63
CA ASP A 90 16.02 8.68 -2.91
C ASP A 90 15.96 9.99 -2.11
N PHE A 91 16.29 9.89 -0.82
CA PHE A 91 16.32 11.03 0.09
C PHE A 91 17.37 12.06 -0.35
N THR A 92 18.60 11.62 -0.60
CA THR A 92 19.70 12.47 -1.06
C THR A 92 19.35 13.16 -2.38
N TYR A 93 18.72 12.45 -3.32
CA TYR A 93 18.28 13.01 -4.59
C TYR A 93 17.27 14.14 -4.41
N LEU A 94 16.26 13.93 -3.56
CA LEU A 94 15.23 14.93 -3.30
C LEU A 94 15.79 16.18 -2.61
N ILE A 95 16.66 16.00 -1.61
CA ILE A 95 17.27 17.11 -0.88
C ILE A 95 18.18 17.96 -1.80
N ASN A 96 18.96 17.30 -2.68
CA ASN A 96 19.76 18.02 -3.67
C ASN A 96 18.92 18.86 -4.63
N ARG A 97 17.75 18.37 -5.08
CA ARG A 97 16.82 19.14 -5.90
C ARG A 97 16.34 20.40 -5.19
N ALA A 98 16.03 20.31 -3.89
CA ALA A 98 15.62 21.46 -3.10
C ALA A 98 16.76 22.49 -2.94
N ILE A 99 17.98 22.02 -2.66
CA ILE A 99 19.17 22.88 -2.55
C ILE A 99 19.49 23.60 -3.87
N ALA A 100 19.26 22.91 -5.00
CA ALA A 100 19.41 23.46 -6.35
C ALA A 100 18.29 24.44 -6.75
N GLY A 101 17.17 24.45 -6.01
CA GLY A 101 15.99 25.26 -6.32
C GLY A 101 15.04 24.64 -7.34
N ASP A 102 15.21 23.36 -7.68
CA ASP A 102 14.31 22.62 -8.58
C ASP A 102 12.94 22.33 -7.93
N ILE A 103 12.89 22.29 -6.61
CA ILE A 103 11.68 22.24 -5.78
C ILE A 103 11.81 23.23 -4.63
N THR A 104 10.68 23.73 -4.14
CA THR A 104 10.67 24.71 -3.05
C THR A 104 10.79 24.02 -1.68
N PHE A 105 11.09 24.78 -0.63
CA PHE A 105 11.12 24.23 0.73
C PHE A 105 9.72 23.83 1.22
N GLU A 106 8.68 24.55 0.81
CA GLU A 106 7.28 24.16 1.06
C GLU A 106 6.97 22.81 0.40
N THR A 107 7.52 22.54 -0.79
CA THR A 107 7.37 21.23 -1.45
C THR A 107 8.05 20.11 -0.65
N VAL A 108 9.19 20.39 -0.01
CA VAL A 108 9.90 19.43 0.86
C VAL A 108 9.09 19.16 2.12
N GLU A 109 8.54 20.21 2.75
CA GLU A 109 7.65 20.10 3.91
C GLU A 109 6.41 19.26 3.58
N GLU A 110 5.72 19.57 2.47
CA GLU A 110 4.55 18.81 2.02
C GLU A 110 4.89 17.34 1.76
N TRP A 111 6.04 17.08 1.12
CA TRP A 111 6.52 15.73 0.86
C TRP A 111 6.77 14.96 2.15
N ALA A 112 7.46 15.57 3.12
CA ALA A 112 7.73 14.96 4.41
C ALA A 112 6.42 14.68 5.17
N ASN A 113 5.49 15.65 5.19
CA ASN A 113 4.16 15.49 5.79
C ASN A 113 3.34 14.34 5.20
N ILE A 114 3.49 14.04 3.91
CA ILE A 114 2.78 12.92 3.27
C ILE A 114 3.33 11.57 3.73
N LEU A 115 4.64 11.49 3.99
CA LEU A 115 5.31 10.24 4.36
C LEU A 115 5.33 10.00 5.87
N GLU A 116 5.28 11.06 6.67
CA GLU A 116 5.25 11.01 8.12
C GLU A 116 4.03 10.22 8.63
N CYS A 117 4.22 9.44 9.70
CA CYS A 117 3.21 8.56 10.30
C CYS A 117 2.59 7.47 9.39
N ARG A 118 3.16 7.17 8.22
CA ARG A 118 2.63 6.10 7.34
C ARG A 118 3.28 4.74 7.59
N ASP A 119 2.50 3.75 8.03
CA ASP A 119 2.97 2.38 8.29
C ASP A 119 3.34 1.59 7.01
N ASP A 120 2.86 2.03 5.84
CA ASP A 120 3.20 1.43 4.54
C ASP A 120 4.51 1.96 3.95
N VAL A 121 5.23 2.83 4.64
CA VAL A 121 6.51 3.39 4.23
C VAL A 121 7.56 3.04 5.27
N ALA A 122 8.57 2.26 4.88
CA ALA A 122 9.76 2.06 5.68
C ALA A 122 10.88 3.01 5.26
N TYR A 123 11.87 3.18 6.14
CA TYR A 123 13.10 3.92 5.88
C TYR A 123 14.30 2.98 5.99
N GLU A 124 15.38 3.29 5.27
CA GLU A 124 16.61 2.49 5.32
C GLU A 124 17.21 2.41 6.73
N ASN A 125 17.02 3.46 7.55
CA ASN A 125 17.42 3.51 8.96
C ASN A 125 16.58 4.52 9.76
N GLN A 126 16.65 4.43 11.10
CA GLN A 126 15.90 5.28 12.03
C GLN A 126 16.20 6.77 11.86
N MET A 127 17.45 7.14 11.61
CA MET A 127 17.85 8.54 11.42
C MET A 127 17.08 9.21 10.27
N MET A 128 16.82 8.48 9.17
CA MET A 128 16.02 9.01 8.07
C MET A 128 14.56 9.25 8.46
N GLU A 129 13.98 8.39 9.28
CA GLU A 129 12.63 8.58 9.83
C GLU A 129 12.57 9.82 10.73
N ASP A 130 13.58 10.01 11.58
CA ASP A 130 13.69 11.18 12.44
C ASP A 130 13.79 12.49 11.61
N ILE A 131 14.54 12.48 10.51
CA ILE A 131 14.61 13.63 9.59
C ILE A 131 13.27 13.89 8.92
N ILE A 132 12.53 12.86 8.50
CA ILE A 132 11.18 13.04 7.93
C ILE A 132 10.26 13.71 8.96
N PHE A 133 10.29 13.25 10.21
CA PHE A 133 9.54 13.87 11.29
C PHE A 133 9.91 15.36 11.46
N GLU A 134 11.21 15.68 11.44
CA GLU A 134 11.67 17.07 11.55
C GLU A 134 11.21 17.96 10.38
N LEU A 135 11.30 17.45 9.14
CA LEU A 135 10.93 18.17 7.92
C LEU A 135 9.41 18.32 7.77
N ALA A 136 8.63 17.36 8.25
CA ALA A 136 7.17 17.44 8.28
C ALA A 136 6.67 18.51 9.27
N ASN A 137 7.46 18.78 10.32
CA ASN A 137 7.07 19.63 11.44
C ASN A 137 8.02 20.83 11.64
N PRO A 138 8.19 21.73 10.64
CA PRO A 138 9.13 22.85 10.75
C PRO A 138 8.73 23.88 11.81
N TYR A 139 7.44 23.99 12.14
CA TYR A 139 6.99 24.80 13.28
C TYR A 139 7.60 24.35 14.61
N LEU A 140 7.84 23.04 14.77
CA LEU A 140 8.43 22.45 15.98
C LEU A 140 9.96 22.37 15.90
N ASN A 141 10.50 22.08 14.72
CA ASN A 141 11.91 21.71 14.51
C ASN A 141 12.73 22.79 13.78
N GLY A 142 12.16 23.99 13.64
CA GLY A 142 12.74 25.10 12.88
C GLY A 142 12.48 25.01 11.39
N GLU A 143 12.37 26.18 10.76
CA GLU A 143 12.09 26.34 9.34
C GLU A 143 13.08 25.56 8.46
N ILE A 144 12.58 25.04 7.34
CA ILE A 144 13.42 24.41 6.33
C ILE A 144 14.21 25.52 5.64
N THR A 145 15.54 25.44 5.77
CA THR A 145 16.47 26.35 5.10
C THR A 145 17.47 25.56 4.30
N LYS A 146 18.10 26.21 3.30
CA LYS A 146 19.20 25.59 2.54
C LYS A 146 20.30 25.02 3.45
N GLY A 147 20.69 25.77 4.50
CA GLY A 147 21.71 25.32 5.45
C GLY A 147 21.28 24.05 6.21
N LYS A 148 20.03 23.98 6.69
CA LYS A 148 19.50 22.76 7.32
C LYS A 148 19.53 21.56 6.38
N LEU A 149 19.17 21.77 5.11
CA LEU A 149 19.22 20.71 4.09
C LEU A 149 20.65 20.23 3.78
N GLU A 150 21.62 21.15 3.74
CA GLU A 150 23.04 20.82 3.59
C GLU A 150 23.55 20.01 4.80
N GLU A 151 23.17 20.39 6.02
CA GLU A 151 23.51 19.62 7.21
C GLU A 151 22.92 18.20 7.18
N ILE A 152 21.67 18.04 6.75
CA ILE A 152 21.04 16.73 6.56
C ILE A 152 21.84 15.88 5.57
N LEU A 153 22.32 16.45 4.46
CA LEU A 153 23.16 15.72 3.50
C LEU A 153 24.47 15.24 4.12
N ASP A 154 25.13 16.08 4.93
CA ASP A 154 26.38 15.69 5.60
C ASP A 154 26.15 14.52 6.56
N ILE A 155 25.05 14.53 7.31
CA ILE A 155 24.70 13.42 8.22
C ILE A 155 24.38 12.17 7.39
N LEU A 156 23.57 12.29 6.32
CA LEU A 156 23.24 11.15 5.46
C LEU A 156 24.50 10.52 4.88
N GLN A 157 25.48 11.33 4.47
CA GLN A 157 26.76 10.86 3.91
C GLN A 157 27.74 10.31 4.96
N GLY A 158 27.45 10.48 6.26
CA GLY A 158 28.34 10.11 7.35
C GLY A 158 29.55 11.05 7.49
N SER A 159 29.47 12.25 6.91
CA SER A 159 30.51 13.27 6.95
C SER A 159 30.46 14.11 8.24
N LYS A 160 29.33 14.06 8.96
CA LYS A 160 29.14 14.68 10.28
C LYS A 160 28.91 13.57 11.31
N LEU A 161 29.82 13.43 12.26
CA LEU A 161 29.62 12.57 13.45
C LEU A 161 28.68 13.32 14.39
N ILE A 162 27.57 12.67 14.76
CA ILE A 162 26.58 13.15 15.74
C ILE A 162 27.17 13.06 17.14
#